data_AF-A0A7W7KFU3-F1
#
_entry.id   AF-A0A7W7KFU3-F1
#
_cell.length_a   1.000
_cell.length_b   1.000
_cell.length_c   1.000
_cell.angle_alpha   90.00
_cell.angle_beta   90.00
_cell.angle_gamma   90.00
#
_symmetry.space_group_name_H-M   'P 1'
#
loop_
_entity.id
_entity.type
_entity.pdbx_description
1 polymer ?
#
loop_
_entity_poly.entity_id
_entity_poly.type
_entity_poly.pdbx_seq_one_letter_code
_entity_poly.pdbx_strand_id
1 'polypeptide(L)' 'MTDPFGPVIVEATTPEGHSIRIRQFTATQVYLETGYDRKGNERYLEIRRLYKSVRGARMAAARFFEVSLNWERPQKEA' A
#
# COMPACT_ATOMS: atom_id res chain seq x y z
N MET A 1 -18.32 -10.17 -2.29
CA MET A 1 -17.61 -9.87 -1.03
C MET A 1 -17.14 -8.44 -1.12
N THR A 2 -17.66 -7.56 -0.28
CA THR A 2 -17.17 -6.17 -0.18
C THR A 2 -15.80 -6.22 0.48
N ASP A 3 -14.77 -5.68 -0.17
CA ASP A 3 -13.44 -5.59 0.41
C ASP A 3 -13.56 -4.87 1.78
N PRO A 4 -13.17 -5.51 2.90
CA PRO A 4 -13.28 -4.89 4.23
C PRO A 4 -12.38 -3.64 4.34
N PHE A 5 -11.47 -3.46 3.38
CA PHE A 5 -10.63 -2.28 3.23
C PHE A 5 -11.16 -1.49 2.03
N GLY A 6 -11.27 -0.16 2.19
CA GLY A 6 -11.74 0.68 1.08
C GLY A 6 -10.81 0.62 -0.14
N PRO A 7 -11.14 1.36 -1.22
CA PRO A 7 -10.47 1.21 -2.50
C PRO A 7 -8.97 1.50 -2.38
N VAL A 8 -8.17 0.76 -3.16
CA VAL A 8 -6.78 1.15 -3.43
C VAL A 8 -6.82 2.48 -4.15
N ILE A 9 -6.04 3.44 -3.66
CA ILE A 9 -5.95 4.79 -4.24
C ILE A 9 -4.63 5.02 -4.94
N VAL A 10 -3.55 4.41 -4.45
CA VAL A 10 -2.23 4.38 -5.08
C VAL A 10 -1.52 3.07 -4.73
N GLU A 11 -0.66 2.63 -5.62
CA GLU A 11 0.17 1.45 -5.41
C GLU A 11 1.61 1.70 -5.88
N ALA A 12 2.53 0.87 -5.42
CA ALA A 12 3.92 0.87 -5.81
C ALA A 12 4.44 -0.57 -5.81
N THR A 13 5.52 -0.81 -6.53
CA THR A 13 6.23 -2.09 -6.48
C THR A 13 7.68 -1.83 -6.05
N THR A 14 8.13 -2.56 -5.03
CA THR A 14 9.54 -2.54 -4.57
C THR A 14 10.46 -3.18 -5.63
N PRO A 15 11.78 -2.91 -5.61
CA PRO A 15 12.75 -3.60 -6.47
C PRO A 15 12.71 -5.13 -6.37
N GLU A 16 12.44 -5.65 -5.16
CA GLU A 16 12.29 -7.08 -4.86
C GLU A 16 10.98 -7.66 -5.40
N GLY A 17 10.08 -6.80 -5.86
CA GLY A 17 8.82 -7.16 -6.49
C GLY A 17 7.66 -7.34 -5.53
N HIS A 18 7.75 -6.80 -4.31
CA HIS A 18 6.62 -6.67 -3.40
C HIS A 18 5.69 -5.54 -3.86
N SER A 19 4.39 -5.83 -3.92
CA SER A 19 3.37 -4.80 -4.13
C SER A 19 3.07 -4.07 -2.81
N ILE A 20 2.98 -2.75 -2.87
CA ILE A 20 2.59 -1.89 -1.75
C ILE A 20 1.39 -1.08 -2.19
N ARG A 21 0.31 -1.12 -1.43
CA ARG A 21 -0.95 -0.43 -1.74
C ARG A 21 -1.29 0.53 -0.61
N ILE A 22 -1.80 1.70 -0.98
CA ILE A 22 -2.43 2.60 -0.02
C ILE A 22 -3.93 2.55 -0.30
N ARG A 23 -4.71 2.27 0.74
CA ARG A 23 -6.16 2.13 0.67
C ARG A 23 -6.87 3.23 1.43
N GLN A 24 -7.98 3.71 0.89
CA GLN A 24 -8.83 4.67 1.58
C GLN A 24 -9.58 3.99 2.73
N PHE A 25 -9.60 4.59 3.92
CA PHE A 25 -10.46 4.15 5.03
C PHE A 25 -11.63 5.10 5.26
N THR A 26 -11.32 6.38 5.49
CA THR A 26 -12.27 7.49 5.59
C THR A 26 -11.78 8.61 4.69
N ALA A 27 -12.55 9.70 4.47
CA ALA A 27 -12.11 10.81 3.63
C ALA A 27 -10.72 11.40 4.01
N THR A 28 -10.28 11.23 5.25
CA THR A 28 -9.03 11.80 5.78
C THR A 28 -8.02 10.76 6.25
N GLN A 29 -8.36 9.46 6.19
CA GLN A 29 -7.50 8.40 6.71
C GLN A 29 -7.28 7.30 5.68
N VAL A 30 -6.05 6.78 5.65
CA VAL A 30 -5.63 5.73 4.73
C VAL A 30 -4.90 4.62 5.48
N TYR A 31 -4.96 3.42 4.92
CA TYR A 31 -4.15 2.28 5.32
C TYR A 31 -2.99 2.09 4.35
N LEU A 32 -1.88 1.58 4.87
CA LEU A 32 -0.80 1.02 4.07
C LEU A 32 -0.95 -0.50 4.12
N GLU A 33 -1.10 -1.12 2.96
CA GLU A 33 -1.13 -2.57 2.76
C GLU A 33 0.16 -2.97 2.06
N THR A 34 0.89 -3.92 2.65
CA THR A 34 2.09 -4.52 2.08
C THR A 34 1.73 -5.92 1.61
N GLY A 35 1.90 -6.16 0.31
CA GLY A 35 1.47 -7.37 -0.37
C GLY A 35 2.57 -8.41 -0.55
N TYR A 36 2.19 -9.49 -1.23
CA TYR A 36 2.99 -10.67 -1.53
C TYR A 36 4.26 -10.35 -2.34
N ASP A 37 5.29 -11.16 -2.17
CA ASP A 37 6.44 -11.18 -3.07
C ASP A 37 6.08 -11.79 -4.44
N ARG A 38 7.00 -11.72 -5.42
CA ARG A 38 6.81 -12.32 -6.76
C ARG A 38 6.60 -13.83 -6.76
N LYS A 39 6.84 -14.51 -5.64
CA LYS A 39 6.67 -15.95 -5.45
C LYS A 39 5.36 -16.28 -4.73
N GLY A 40 4.53 -15.28 -4.44
CA GLY A 40 3.28 -15.45 -3.72
C GLY A 40 3.46 -15.65 -2.21
N ASN A 41 4.65 -15.40 -1.65
CA ASN A 41 4.85 -15.45 -0.21
C ASN A 41 4.35 -14.16 0.44
N GLU A 42 3.51 -14.32 1.45
CA GLU A 42 3.05 -13.20 2.27
C GLU A 42 4.16 -12.75 3.21
N ARG A 43 4.78 -11.61 2.92
CA ARG A 43 5.63 -10.91 3.88
C ARG A 43 4.77 -9.88 4.58
N TYR A 44 4.11 -10.33 5.66
CA TYR A 44 3.44 -9.57 6.72
C TYR A 44 2.82 -8.20 6.33
N LEU A 45 1.49 -8.11 6.47
CA LEU A 45 0.76 -6.86 6.74
C LEU A 45 1.46 -6.13 7.90
N GLU A 46 2.16 -5.03 7.64
CA GLU A 46 2.52 -4.15 8.74
C GLU A 46 1.25 -3.42 9.21
N ILE A 47 0.71 -3.95 10.33
CA ILE A 47 -0.17 -3.37 11.36
C ILE A 47 -1.03 -2.21 10.87
N ARG A 48 -2.36 -2.37 10.94
CA ARG A 48 -3.50 -1.42 10.77
C ARG A 48 -3.25 0.05 11.18
N ARG A 49 -2.19 0.67 10.68
CA ARG A 49 -1.74 2.00 11.06
C ARG A 49 -2.50 2.94 10.15
N LEU A 50 -3.41 3.67 10.77
CA LEU A 50 -4.14 4.72 10.10
C LEU A 50 -3.22 5.92 9.93
N TYR A 51 -2.93 6.25 8.68
CA TYR A 51 -2.22 7.47 8.33
C TYR A 51 -3.24 8.58 8.06
N LYS A 52 -2.94 9.80 8.52
CA LYS A 52 -3.78 10.99 8.28
C LYS A 52 -3.72 11.50 6.83
N SER A 53 -2.85 10.92 5.98
CA SER A 53 -2.72 11.30 4.58
C SER A 53 -1.96 10.24 3.77
N VAL A 54 -2.18 10.26 2.46
CA VAL A 54 -1.40 9.48 1.47
C VAL A 54 0.08 9.80 1.57
N ARG A 55 0.44 11.09 1.70
CA ARG A 55 1.84 11.52 1.85
C ARG A 55 2.51 10.85 3.06
N GLY A 56 1.81 10.80 4.20
CA GLY A 56 2.30 10.12 5.40
C GLY A 56 2.53 8.63 5.18
N ALA A 57 1.57 7.95 4.55
CA ALA A 57 1.70 6.53 4.21
C ALA A 57 2.87 6.25 3.24
N ARG A 58 3.08 7.10 2.22
CA ARG A 58 4.21 6.98 1.29
C ARG A 58 5.56 7.14 1.99
N MET A 59 5.68 8.13 2.88
CA MET A 59 6.91 8.36 3.64
C MET A 59 7.20 7.20 4.60
N ALA A 60 6.16 6.64 5.23
CA ALA A 60 6.30 5.46 6.08
C ALA A 60 6.79 4.24 5.28
N ALA A 61 6.18 3.99 4.12
CA ALA A 61 6.59 2.91 3.22
C ALA A 61 8.04 3.08 2.75
N ALA A 62 8.45 4.27 2.29
CA ALA A 62 9.83 4.51 1.86
C ALA A 62 10.86 4.27 2.98
N ARG A 63 10.49 4.60 4.23
CA ARG A 63 11.34 4.31 5.40
C ARG A 63 11.36 2.83 5.74
N PHE A 64 10.22 2.16 5.69
CA PHE A 64 10.09 0.75 6.04
C PHE A 64 10.87 -0.14 5.07
N PHE A 65 10.78 0.14 3.77
CA PHE A 65 11.46 -0.63 2.73
C PHE A 65 12.86 -0.11 2.41
N GLU A 66 13.32 0.98 3.03
CA GLU A 66 14.61 1.64 2.78
C GLU A 66 14.89 1.93 1.28
N VAL A 67 13.82 2.12 0.50
CA VAL A 67 13.89 2.36 -0.95
C VAL A 67 13.01 3.53 -1.37
N SER A 68 13.41 4.16 -2.46
CA SER A 68 12.54 5.09 -3.19
C SER A 68 11.52 4.29 -3.99
N LEU A 69 10.24 4.54 -3.73
CA LEU A 69 9.12 3.85 -4.39
C LEU A 69 8.50 4.74 -5.46
N ASN A 70 8.30 4.16 -6.65
CA ASN A 70 7.51 4.78 -7.71
C ASN A 70 6.04 4.49 -7.46
N TRP A 71 5.29 5.54 -7.12
CA TRP A 71 3.87 5.44 -6.79
C TRP A 71 3.00 5.75 -7.99
N GLU A 72 2.14 4.80 -8.34
CA GLU A 72 1.22 4.87 -9.47
C GLU A 72 -0.23 4.82 -8.98
N ARG A 73 -1.17 5.26 -9.82
CA ARG A 73 -2.59 4.98 -9.56
C ARG A 73 -2.84 3.52 -9.88
N PRO A 74 -3.68 2.81 -9.10
CA PRO A 74 -4.02 1.44 -9.42
C PRO A 74 -4.63 1.40 -10.82
N GLN A 75 -4.15 0.49 -11.65
CA GLN A 75 -4.82 0.22 -12.91
C GLN A 75 -6.22 -0.26 -12.57
N LYS A 76 -7.25 0.44 -13.04
CA LYS A 76 -8.64 -0.03 -12.92
C LYS A 76 -8.67 -1.43 -13.53
N GLU A 77 -8.98 -2.45 -12.73
CA GLU A 77 -9.47 -3.71 -13.28
C GLU A 77 -10.73 -3.34 -14.10
N ALA A 78 -10.63 -3.57 -15.40
CA ALA A 78 -11.68 -3.32 -16.37
C ALA A 78 -12.83 -4.32 -16.23
#